data_AF-A0A9P0FBT2-F1
#
_entry.id   AF-A0A9P0FBT2-F1
#
_cell.length_a   1.000
_cell.length_b   1.000
_cell.length_c   1.000
_cell.angle_alpha   90.00
_cell.angle_beta   90.00
_cell.angle_gamma   90.00
#
_symmetry.space_group_name_H-M   'P 1'
#
loop_
_entity.id
_entity.type
_entity.pdbx_description
1 polymer ?
#
loop_
_entity_poly.entity_id
_entity_poly.type
_entity_poly.pdbx_seq_one_letter_code
_entity_poly.pdbx_strand_id
1 'polypeptide(L)'
;MDDTAMFEPDMLGKDDTLPQTVTLPQFTAARGKEVQIMKKTLGSSMIYTNKLAFQKLPRYMRRRAMSHNVKRLPRRLREIHKNQITKSGLPQKTKRPSRKYVRRPYNLNSDYMRRRRRVYWLDTHIWHAKRFFMTEKWGCKIPFKPCDRSFKACYRATRNHCLLQDISYYKCIELKGDYSGIVEKFKRLINSKNGLTIGAKTYESGKREGTIYLYKFGSNNECIGKVNFLWKPIEVKHKRTLWLWLHPALYSKALETIVLCFDLKTCLDIDAENLTEMYFNDEFELTDITSELSRFRLTGPLATAVLQKCFVPFEETIDECIDWIGDYKEKHEFDFSNNLEVWNDLSHVSTFSQIPPHIVLSLIIRDPRFNLPKTRTKALPGYENFPEFHYDNSKDINKSPLWSNTVRAAVKHAKITNHKVIELRQDILVPGTDLESKGLPIPILLIQRPGCKNIDTPGYGSGWDVILPGGWAQPTWISLIMFGARSGGLQETNTITFEMGQNDSLEPDTEAGAREEADVSEKCRESFVLQLEAFVK
;
A
#
# COMPACT_ATOMS: atom_id res chain seq x y z
N MET A 1 60.82 24.40 -36.40
CA MET A 1 60.83 23.42 -35.28
C MET A 1 59.38 23.26 -34.83
N ASP A 2 58.46 23.04 -35.75
CA ASP A 2 58.14 21.80 -36.49
C ASP A 2 57.11 21.00 -35.69
N ASP A 3 55.85 21.44 -35.90
CA ASP A 3 54.65 20.62 -35.78
C ASP A 3 54.67 19.50 -36.83
N THR A 4 53.91 18.42 -36.57
CA THR A 4 53.64 17.23 -37.40
C THR A 4 54.42 15.94 -37.05
N ALA A 5 54.07 15.34 -35.91
CA ALA A 5 54.21 13.88 -35.76
C ALA A 5 53.04 13.19 -36.50
N MET A 6 53.34 12.86 -37.75
CA MET A 6 52.67 11.99 -38.72
C MET A 6 51.68 10.97 -38.13
N PHE A 7 50.42 11.06 -38.58
CA PHE A 7 49.49 9.94 -38.66
C PHE A 7 50.15 8.82 -39.48
N GLU A 8 50.35 7.62 -38.91
CA GLU A 8 50.65 6.41 -39.68
C GLU A 8 49.37 5.93 -40.40
N PRO A 9 49.31 5.93 -41.74
CA PRO A 9 48.12 5.59 -42.50
C PRO A 9 48.08 4.10 -42.90
N ASP A 10 48.58 3.20 -42.05
CA ASP A 10 48.85 1.80 -42.46
C ASP A 10 47.85 0.76 -41.90
N MET A 11 46.69 1.20 -41.40
CA MET A 11 45.62 0.32 -40.87
C MET A 11 44.33 0.38 -41.70
N LEU A 12 44.45 0.50 -43.02
CA LEU A 12 43.34 0.25 -43.94
C LEU A 12 43.83 -0.51 -45.19
N GLY A 13 43.55 -1.81 -45.20
CA GLY A 13 43.41 -2.60 -46.42
C GLY A 13 44.68 -2.77 -47.26
N LYS A 14 45.79 -3.22 -46.67
CA LYS A 14 46.76 -4.02 -47.44
C LYS A 14 46.09 -5.36 -47.76
N ASP A 15 46.39 -5.91 -48.94
CA ASP A 15 45.87 -7.17 -49.46
C ASP A 15 46.01 -8.33 -48.46
N ASP A 16 45.09 -8.43 -47.51
CA ASP A 16 44.97 -9.55 -46.59
C ASP A 16 44.44 -10.72 -47.41
N THR A 17 45.35 -11.40 -48.10
CA THR A 17 45.06 -12.73 -48.64
C THR A 17 44.55 -13.57 -47.48
N LEU A 18 43.26 -13.93 -47.55
CA LEU A 18 42.64 -14.82 -46.56
C LEU A 18 43.55 -16.05 -46.40
N PRO A 19 43.92 -16.42 -45.15
CA PRO A 19 44.80 -17.55 -44.96
C PRO A 19 44.17 -18.79 -45.60
N GLN A 20 44.92 -19.45 -46.50
CA GLN A 20 44.45 -20.63 -47.25
C GLN A 20 44.09 -21.81 -46.32
N THR A 21 44.57 -21.78 -45.08
CA THR A 21 44.31 -22.80 -44.07
C THR A 21 43.94 -22.15 -42.74
N VAL A 22 42.97 -22.74 -42.04
CA VAL A 22 42.53 -22.31 -40.71
C VAL A 22 43.04 -23.30 -39.68
N THR A 23 43.69 -22.81 -38.63
CA THR A 23 44.10 -23.60 -37.47
C THR A 23 42.85 -24.02 -36.66
N LEU A 24 42.36 -25.22 -36.95
CA LEU A 24 41.12 -25.75 -36.38
C LEU A 24 41.05 -25.67 -34.84
N PRO A 25 42.12 -25.98 -34.07
CA PRO A 25 42.07 -25.89 -32.60
C PRO A 25 41.89 -24.46 -32.09
N GLN A 26 42.54 -23.47 -32.71
CA GLN A 26 42.44 -22.07 -32.31
C GLN A 26 41.07 -21.50 -32.68
N PHE A 27 40.57 -21.81 -33.88
CA PHE A 27 39.25 -21.40 -34.35
C PHE A 27 38.11 -21.99 -33.51
N THR A 28 38.19 -23.29 -33.20
CA THR A 28 37.20 -23.98 -32.36
C THR A 28 37.28 -23.55 -30.90
N ALA A 29 38.47 -23.27 -30.36
CA ALA A 29 38.63 -22.71 -29.01
C ALA A 29 38.03 -21.29 -28.91
N ALA A 30 38.28 -20.44 -29.91
CA ALA A 30 37.73 -19.09 -29.98
C ALA A 30 36.19 -19.10 -30.04
N ARG A 31 35.60 -19.96 -30.87
CA ARG A 31 34.14 -20.07 -31.05
C ARG A 31 33.45 -21.05 -30.10
N GLY A 32 34.20 -21.79 -29.29
CA GLY A 32 33.67 -22.80 -28.39
C GLY A 32 32.70 -22.21 -27.37
N LYS A 33 33.00 -21.02 -26.83
CA LYS A 33 32.11 -20.29 -25.91
C LYS A 33 30.79 -19.92 -26.60
N GLU A 34 30.84 -19.42 -27.83
CA GLU A 34 29.64 -19.05 -28.61
C GLU A 34 28.76 -20.26 -28.88
N VAL A 35 29.35 -21.38 -29.32
CA VAL A 35 28.64 -22.64 -29.57
C VAL A 35 28.01 -23.19 -28.29
N GLN A 36 28.71 -23.11 -27.15
CA GLN A 36 28.15 -23.50 -25.86
C GLN A 36 26.98 -22.61 -25.44
N ILE A 37 27.09 -21.30 -25.63
CA ILE A 37 26.01 -20.33 -25.37
C ILE A 37 24.81 -20.66 -26.26
N MET A 38 25.02 -20.85 -27.56
CA MET A 38 23.96 -21.24 -28.51
C MET A 38 23.30 -22.57 -28.13
N LYS A 39 24.09 -23.59 -27.78
CA LYS A 39 23.54 -24.88 -27.34
C LYS A 39 22.72 -24.73 -26.06
N LYS A 40 23.15 -23.88 -25.11
CA LYS A 40 22.42 -23.63 -23.86
C LYS A 40 21.14 -22.83 -24.10
N THR A 41 21.16 -21.83 -24.97
CA THR A 41 19.96 -21.04 -25.34
C THR A 41 18.98 -21.88 -26.14
N LEU A 42 19.45 -22.70 -27.09
CA LEU A 42 18.64 -23.65 -27.86
C LEU A 42 18.08 -24.77 -26.98
N GLY A 43 18.87 -25.34 -26.07
CA GLY A 43 18.36 -26.32 -25.11
C GLY A 43 17.27 -25.73 -24.21
N SER A 44 17.47 -24.48 -23.77
CA SER A 44 16.45 -23.74 -23.01
C SER A 44 15.21 -23.43 -23.86
N SER A 45 15.35 -23.10 -25.14
CA SER A 45 14.23 -22.82 -26.06
C SER A 45 13.49 -24.09 -26.50
N MET A 46 14.18 -25.20 -26.74
CA MET A 46 13.62 -26.54 -27.01
C MET A 46 12.84 -27.08 -25.79
N ILE A 47 13.29 -26.79 -24.57
CA ILE A 47 12.51 -27.06 -23.37
C ILE A 47 11.14 -26.33 -23.43
N TYR A 48 11.02 -25.20 -24.14
CA TYR A 48 9.72 -24.55 -24.38
C TYR A 48 8.98 -25.12 -25.59
N THR A 49 9.65 -25.67 -26.62
CA THR A 49 8.96 -26.25 -27.79
C THR A 49 8.16 -27.49 -27.42
N ASN A 50 8.72 -28.36 -26.56
CA ASN A 50 8.07 -29.60 -26.11
C ASN A 50 7.06 -29.40 -24.97
N LYS A 51 6.94 -28.18 -24.44
CA LYS A 51 5.99 -27.83 -23.39
C LYS A 51 4.63 -27.49 -23.96
N LEU A 52 3.59 -27.89 -23.22
CA LEU A 52 2.22 -27.45 -23.47
C LEU A 52 2.15 -25.92 -23.41
N ALA A 53 1.24 -25.31 -24.18
CA ALA A 53 1.16 -23.85 -24.32
C ALA A 53 1.05 -23.13 -22.96
N PHE A 54 0.31 -23.71 -22.01
CA PHE A 54 0.14 -23.17 -20.66
C PHE A 54 1.37 -23.32 -19.75
N GLN A 55 2.30 -24.23 -20.06
CA GLN A 55 3.55 -24.43 -19.33
C GLN A 55 4.65 -23.47 -19.79
N LYS A 56 4.51 -22.83 -20.96
CA LYS A 56 5.44 -21.79 -21.44
C LYS A 56 5.43 -20.54 -20.54
N LEU A 57 4.34 -20.29 -19.82
CA LEU A 57 4.21 -19.14 -18.91
C LEU A 57 5.09 -19.27 -17.66
N PRO A 58 5.60 -18.16 -17.11
CA PRO A 58 6.23 -18.13 -15.79
C PRO A 58 5.32 -18.70 -14.70
N ARG A 59 5.88 -19.37 -13.70
CA ARG A 59 5.12 -20.08 -12.64
C ARG A 59 4.07 -19.18 -11.96
N TYR A 60 4.40 -17.93 -11.66
CA TYR A 60 3.50 -16.97 -11.00
C TYR A 60 2.31 -16.52 -11.87
N MET A 61 2.44 -16.59 -13.20
CA MET A 61 1.36 -16.29 -14.15
C MET A 61 0.44 -17.49 -14.39
N ARG A 62 0.88 -18.71 -14.07
CA ARG A 62 0.09 -19.91 -14.36
C ARG A 62 -1.20 -19.96 -13.54
N ARG A 63 -2.27 -20.45 -14.16
CA ARG A 63 -3.57 -20.71 -13.54
C ARG A 63 -3.97 -22.16 -13.81
N ARG A 64 -4.51 -22.83 -12.79
CA ARG A 64 -4.93 -24.25 -12.89
C ARG A 64 -5.99 -24.47 -13.98
N ALA A 65 -6.86 -23.48 -14.20
CA ALA A 65 -7.93 -23.56 -15.18
C ALA A 65 -7.50 -23.33 -16.64
N MET A 66 -6.23 -23.06 -16.92
CA MET A 66 -5.74 -22.81 -18.29
C MET A 66 -5.80 -24.06 -19.18
N SER A 67 -5.76 -25.27 -18.59
CA SER A 67 -5.84 -26.51 -19.36
C SER A 67 -7.16 -26.64 -20.12
N HIS A 68 -8.29 -26.34 -19.47
CA HIS A 68 -9.62 -26.46 -20.05
C HIS A 68 -10.22 -25.12 -20.54
N ASN A 69 -9.81 -23.98 -19.98
CA ASN A 69 -10.33 -22.66 -20.37
C ASN A 69 -9.25 -21.82 -21.06
N VAL A 70 -9.31 -21.80 -22.39
CA VAL A 70 -8.41 -21.04 -23.28
C VAL A 70 -8.37 -19.54 -22.93
N LYS A 71 -9.48 -18.94 -22.46
CA LYS A 71 -9.54 -17.50 -22.15
C LYS A 71 -8.63 -17.10 -20.97
N ARG A 72 -8.18 -18.06 -20.16
CA ARG A 72 -7.22 -17.85 -19.06
C ARG A 72 -5.78 -17.70 -19.52
N LEU A 73 -5.48 -17.97 -20.80
CA LEU A 73 -4.18 -17.75 -21.42
C LEU A 73 -4.11 -16.36 -22.10
N PRO A 74 -2.92 -15.76 -22.19
CA PRO A 74 -2.69 -14.57 -23.04
C PRO A 74 -3.09 -14.83 -24.49
N ARG A 75 -3.61 -13.79 -25.19
CA ARG A 75 -4.16 -13.90 -26.55
C ARG A 75 -3.22 -14.66 -27.51
N ARG A 76 -1.93 -14.32 -27.51
CA ARG A 76 -0.88 -14.95 -28.34
C ARG A 76 -0.74 -16.47 -28.17
N LEU A 77 -1.08 -17.01 -26.99
CA LEU A 77 -0.98 -18.46 -26.70
C LEU A 77 -2.31 -19.20 -26.88
N ARG A 78 -3.41 -18.48 -27.13
CA ARG A 78 -4.75 -19.09 -27.21
C ARG A 78 -4.89 -20.01 -28.42
N GLU A 79 -4.39 -19.60 -29.57
CA GLU A 79 -4.46 -20.39 -30.81
C GLU A 79 -3.63 -21.67 -30.70
N ILE A 80 -2.40 -21.57 -30.20
CA ILE A 80 -1.53 -22.72 -29.93
C ILE A 80 -2.25 -23.72 -29.01
N HIS A 81 -2.86 -23.23 -27.92
CA HIS A 81 -3.56 -24.11 -26.98
C HIS A 81 -4.84 -24.71 -27.58
N LYS A 82 -5.59 -23.96 -28.39
CA LYS A 82 -6.74 -24.51 -29.13
C LYS A 82 -6.32 -25.65 -30.04
N ASN A 83 -5.24 -25.47 -30.80
CA ASN A 83 -4.70 -26.49 -31.69
C ASN A 83 -4.16 -27.72 -30.92
N GLN A 84 -3.67 -27.53 -29.70
CA GLN A 84 -3.31 -28.63 -28.81
C GLN A 84 -4.54 -29.37 -28.28
N ILE A 85 -5.61 -28.66 -27.90
CA ILE A 85 -6.86 -29.26 -27.44
C ILE A 85 -7.55 -30.03 -28.58
N THR A 86 -7.58 -29.49 -29.79
CA THR A 86 -8.19 -30.20 -30.94
C THR A 86 -7.45 -31.51 -31.24
N LYS A 87 -6.11 -31.52 -31.09
CA LYS A 87 -5.29 -32.73 -31.27
C LYS A 87 -5.43 -33.75 -30.13
N SER A 88 -5.57 -33.28 -28.88
CA SER A 88 -5.61 -34.15 -27.68
C SER A 88 -7.02 -34.55 -27.24
N GLY A 89 -8.06 -33.94 -27.83
CA GLY A 89 -9.45 -34.13 -27.41
C GLY A 89 -9.84 -33.23 -26.23
N LEU A 90 -11.14 -33.00 -26.09
CA LEU A 90 -11.69 -32.22 -24.96
C LEU A 90 -11.67 -33.07 -23.68
N PRO A 91 -11.33 -32.49 -22.52
CA PRO A 91 -11.47 -33.19 -21.26
C PRO A 91 -12.94 -33.55 -21.01
N GLN A 92 -13.20 -34.75 -20.49
CA GLN A 92 -14.55 -35.20 -20.16
C GLN A 92 -15.23 -34.20 -19.20
N LYS A 93 -16.42 -33.71 -19.58
CA LYS A 93 -17.23 -32.86 -18.72
C LYS A 93 -17.94 -33.73 -17.68
N THR A 94 -17.75 -33.42 -16.40
CA THR A 94 -18.53 -34.03 -15.32
C THR A 94 -19.99 -33.60 -15.42
N LYS A 95 -20.93 -34.56 -15.50
CA LYS A 95 -22.37 -34.30 -15.72
C LYS A 95 -23.08 -33.57 -14.57
N ARG A 96 -22.56 -33.66 -13.33
CA ARG A 96 -23.23 -33.10 -12.14
C ARG A 96 -22.75 -31.67 -11.87
N PRO A 97 -23.66 -30.70 -11.65
CA PRO A 97 -23.27 -29.36 -11.24
C PRO A 97 -22.55 -29.42 -9.90
N SER A 98 -21.43 -28.70 -9.78
CA SER A 98 -20.64 -28.70 -8.55
C SER A 98 -21.46 -28.21 -7.36
N ARG A 99 -21.23 -28.76 -6.17
CA ARG A 99 -21.86 -28.31 -4.90
C ARG A 99 -21.74 -26.79 -4.69
N LYS A 100 -20.63 -26.20 -5.15
CA LYS A 100 -20.38 -24.75 -5.11
C LYS A 100 -21.37 -23.95 -5.95
N TYR A 101 -21.75 -24.46 -7.12
CA TYR A 101 -22.72 -23.81 -8.00
C TYR A 101 -24.12 -23.83 -7.37
N VAL A 102 -24.53 -24.98 -6.83
CA VAL A 102 -25.83 -25.17 -6.17
C VAL A 102 -26.00 -24.27 -4.94
N ARG A 103 -24.91 -24.02 -4.20
CA ARG A 103 -24.93 -23.20 -2.98
C ARG A 103 -24.69 -21.71 -3.20
N ARG A 104 -24.72 -21.23 -4.46
CA ARG A 104 -24.46 -19.82 -4.74
C ARG A 104 -25.64 -18.97 -4.23
N PRO A 105 -25.42 -17.95 -3.39
CA PRO A 105 -26.49 -17.07 -2.96
C PRO A 105 -27.04 -16.29 -4.16
N TYR A 106 -28.34 -16.00 -4.13
CA TYR A 106 -29.00 -15.18 -5.14
C TYR A 106 -28.40 -13.76 -5.18
N ASN A 107 -28.32 -13.10 -4.03
CA ASN A 107 -27.71 -11.77 -3.89
C ASN A 107 -26.43 -11.83 -3.04
N LEU A 108 -25.29 -11.68 -3.71
CA LEU A 108 -23.97 -11.74 -3.08
C LEU A 108 -23.72 -10.59 -2.10
N ASN A 109 -24.23 -9.39 -2.36
CA ASN A 109 -24.04 -8.23 -1.50
C ASN A 109 -24.77 -8.41 -0.16
N SER A 110 -26.01 -8.88 -0.20
CA SER A 110 -26.79 -9.18 1.03
C SER A 110 -26.08 -10.23 1.90
N ASP A 111 -25.51 -11.27 1.26
CA ASP A 111 -24.76 -12.31 1.94
C ASP A 111 -23.46 -11.77 2.56
N TYR A 112 -22.78 -10.84 1.89
CA TYR A 112 -21.61 -10.14 2.44
C TYR A 112 -21.97 -9.25 3.62
N MET A 113 -23.04 -8.46 3.53
CA MET A 113 -23.50 -7.62 4.65
C MET A 113 -23.86 -8.47 5.86
N ARG A 114 -24.54 -9.62 5.67
CA ARG A 114 -24.82 -10.55 6.76
C ARG A 114 -23.55 -11.09 7.43
N ARG A 115 -22.52 -11.45 6.64
CA ARG A 115 -21.25 -11.97 7.18
C ARG A 115 -20.43 -10.90 7.90
N ARG A 116 -20.48 -9.65 7.44
CA ARG A 116 -19.78 -8.50 8.04
C ARG A 116 -20.28 -8.16 9.44
N ARG A 117 -21.50 -8.55 9.80
CA ARG A 117 -22.06 -8.35 11.16
C ARG A 117 -21.28 -9.11 12.25
N ARG A 118 -20.69 -10.27 11.94
CA ARG A 118 -19.94 -11.07 12.92
C ARG A 118 -18.54 -10.54 13.16
N VAL A 119 -17.85 -10.14 12.08
CA VAL A 119 -16.45 -9.71 12.11
C VAL A 119 -16.27 -8.57 11.13
N TYR A 120 -15.54 -7.53 11.53
CA TYR A 120 -15.27 -6.39 10.68
C TYR A 120 -14.44 -6.79 9.45
N TRP A 121 -14.93 -6.39 8.26
CA TRP A 121 -14.25 -6.60 7.00
C TRP A 121 -13.69 -5.26 6.51
N LEU A 122 -12.40 -5.24 6.19
CA LEU A 122 -11.75 -4.11 5.52
C LEU A 122 -12.35 -3.90 4.11
N ASP A 123 -12.24 -2.68 3.58
CA ASP A 123 -12.71 -2.35 2.23
C ASP A 123 -12.07 -3.23 1.14
N THR A 124 -10.82 -3.67 1.34
CA THR A 124 -10.10 -4.55 0.42
C THR A 124 -10.33 -6.05 0.69
N HIS A 125 -11.21 -6.42 1.64
CA HIS A 125 -11.35 -7.79 2.14
C HIS A 125 -11.59 -8.82 1.03
N ILE A 126 -12.48 -8.53 0.07
CA ILE A 126 -12.79 -9.45 -1.04
C ILE A 126 -11.55 -9.70 -1.91
N TRP A 127 -10.68 -8.70 -2.08
CA TRP A 127 -9.46 -8.85 -2.86
C TRP A 127 -8.46 -9.75 -2.15
N HIS A 128 -8.30 -9.55 -0.83
CA HIS A 128 -7.43 -10.33 0.04
C HIS A 128 -7.93 -11.77 0.21
N ALA A 129 -9.21 -11.99 0.51
CA ALA A 129 -9.79 -13.32 0.68
C ALA A 129 -9.65 -14.24 -0.55
N LYS A 130 -9.43 -13.67 -1.74
CA LYS A 130 -9.16 -14.41 -2.98
C LYS A 130 -7.69 -14.82 -3.16
N ARG A 131 -6.76 -14.25 -2.39
CA ARG A 131 -5.31 -14.31 -2.63
C ARG A 131 -4.47 -14.62 -1.39
N PHE A 132 -5.03 -14.44 -0.21
CA PHE A 132 -4.39 -14.58 1.09
C PHE A 132 -5.16 -15.58 1.95
N PHE A 133 -4.45 -16.19 2.87
CA PHE A 133 -5.06 -16.83 4.04
C PHE A 133 -5.55 -15.73 4.97
N MET A 134 -6.85 -15.74 5.27
CA MET A 134 -7.49 -14.72 6.11
C MET A 134 -7.60 -15.24 7.55
N THR A 135 -7.19 -14.42 8.51
CA THR A 135 -7.24 -14.72 9.96
C THR A 135 -8.18 -13.75 10.66
N GLU A 136 -8.83 -14.20 11.72
CA GLU A 136 -9.56 -13.32 12.65
C GLU A 136 -8.57 -12.88 13.73
N LYS A 137 -8.36 -11.57 13.84
CA LYS A 137 -7.57 -10.94 14.90
C LYS A 137 -8.17 -9.60 15.26
N TRP A 138 -8.21 -9.28 16.55
CA TRP A 138 -8.64 -7.97 17.07
C TRP A 138 -10.01 -7.50 16.54
N GLY A 139 -10.98 -8.42 16.49
CA GLY A 139 -12.33 -8.15 15.97
C GLY A 139 -12.43 -7.96 14.44
N CYS A 140 -11.33 -8.12 13.71
CA CYS A 140 -11.23 -7.88 12.27
C CYS A 140 -10.82 -9.15 11.50
N LYS A 141 -11.24 -9.27 10.23
CA LYS A 141 -10.81 -10.34 9.32
C LYS A 141 -9.71 -9.83 8.38
N ILE A 142 -8.46 -10.06 8.77
CA ILE A 142 -7.26 -9.50 8.14
C ILE A 142 -6.46 -10.52 7.31
N PRO A 143 -5.71 -10.09 6.28
CA PRO A 143 -4.82 -10.97 5.53
C PRO A 143 -3.61 -11.38 6.38
N PHE A 144 -3.44 -12.68 6.62
CA PHE A 144 -2.29 -13.20 7.36
C PHE A 144 -1.05 -13.33 6.46
N LYS A 145 -1.15 -14.22 5.46
CA LYS A 145 -0.06 -14.51 4.52
C LYS A 145 -0.64 -14.83 3.14
N PRO A 146 0.09 -14.55 2.06
CA PRO A 146 -0.35 -14.86 0.71
C PRO A 146 -0.45 -16.37 0.46
N CYS A 147 -1.31 -16.77 -0.49
CA CYS A 147 -1.49 -18.17 -0.85
C CYS A 147 -0.31 -18.74 -1.65
N ASP A 148 0.51 -17.90 -2.28
CA ASP A 148 1.77 -18.30 -2.90
C ASP A 148 2.92 -18.32 -1.89
N ARG A 149 3.91 -19.17 -2.13
CA ARG A 149 5.14 -19.23 -1.32
C ARG A 149 6.03 -18.04 -1.67
N SER A 150 5.78 -16.90 -1.03
CA SER A 150 6.39 -15.62 -1.41
C SER A 150 7.31 -14.97 -0.39
N PHE A 151 7.61 -15.60 0.74
CA PHE A 151 8.44 -15.02 1.81
C PHE A 151 9.69 -14.27 1.29
N LYS A 152 10.58 -14.97 0.56
CA LYS A 152 11.79 -14.35 -0.03
C LYS A 152 11.48 -13.25 -1.04
N ALA A 153 10.35 -13.35 -1.72
CA ALA A 153 9.95 -12.38 -2.72
C ALA A 153 9.30 -11.14 -2.09
N CYS A 154 8.70 -11.25 -0.91
CA CYS A 154 8.26 -10.14 -0.07
C CYS A 154 9.48 -9.42 0.52
N TYR A 155 10.45 -10.14 1.08
CA TYR A 155 11.71 -9.55 1.55
C TYR A 155 12.45 -8.78 0.44
N ARG A 156 12.59 -9.38 -0.76
CA ARG A 156 13.16 -8.66 -1.92
C ARG A 156 12.34 -7.45 -2.34
N ALA A 157 11.02 -7.49 -2.14
CA ALA A 157 10.17 -6.34 -2.43
C ALA A 157 10.41 -5.20 -1.44
N THR A 158 10.56 -5.50 -0.15
CA THR A 158 10.94 -4.52 0.88
C THR A 158 12.32 -3.92 0.60
N ARG A 159 13.31 -4.74 0.22
CA ARG A 159 14.69 -4.28 0.01
C ARG A 159 14.91 -3.53 -1.31
N ASN A 160 14.38 -4.05 -2.42
CA ASN A 160 14.72 -3.58 -3.77
C ASN A 160 13.53 -3.05 -4.57
N HIS A 161 12.29 -3.30 -4.15
CA HIS A 161 11.09 -2.92 -4.89
C HIS A 161 10.11 -2.15 -3.99
N CYS A 162 8.82 -2.47 -4.11
CA CYS A 162 7.78 -1.94 -3.26
C CYS A 162 6.90 -3.09 -2.76
N LEU A 163 6.80 -3.22 -1.44
CA LEU A 163 5.76 -3.96 -0.76
C LEU A 163 4.61 -3.01 -0.41
N LEU A 164 3.38 -3.51 -0.48
CA LEU A 164 2.13 -2.80 -0.16
C LEU A 164 1.35 -3.63 0.86
N GLN A 165 0.85 -2.99 1.91
CA GLN A 165 0.10 -3.62 2.99
C GLN A 165 -1.15 -2.80 3.29
N ASP A 166 -2.24 -3.49 3.63
CA ASP A 166 -3.46 -2.85 4.10
C ASP A 166 -3.45 -2.79 5.62
N ILE A 167 -3.31 -1.57 6.16
CA ILE A 167 -3.32 -1.29 7.59
C ILE A 167 -4.58 -0.53 8.02
N SER A 168 -5.63 -0.57 7.21
CA SER A 168 -6.91 0.10 7.50
C SER A 168 -7.67 -0.53 8.68
N TYR A 169 -7.11 -1.57 9.31
CA TYR A 169 -7.64 -2.07 10.58
C TYR A 169 -7.28 -1.14 11.76
N TYR A 170 -6.24 -0.30 11.65
CA TYR A 170 -5.96 0.70 12.69
C TYR A 170 -7.16 1.61 12.91
N LYS A 171 -7.42 1.91 14.17
CA LYS A 171 -8.55 2.71 14.58
C LYS A 171 -8.14 4.19 14.66
N CYS A 172 -8.90 5.10 14.04
CA CYS A 172 -8.64 6.53 14.09
C CYS A 172 -9.70 7.24 14.95
N ILE A 173 -9.24 7.94 15.99
CA ILE A 173 -10.09 8.79 16.84
C ILE A 173 -9.74 10.25 16.55
N GLU A 174 -10.76 11.08 16.37
CA GLU A 174 -10.66 12.51 16.20
C GLU A 174 -11.02 13.23 17.51
N LEU A 175 -10.10 14.04 18.02
CA LEU A 175 -10.30 14.88 19.21
C LEU A 175 -10.28 16.35 18.79
N LYS A 176 -11.31 17.11 19.15
CA LYS A 176 -11.42 18.56 18.95
C LYS A 176 -11.50 19.27 20.28
N GLY A 177 -10.84 20.42 20.40
CA GLY A 177 -10.88 21.25 21.60
C GLY A 177 -9.78 22.30 21.62
N ASP A 178 -9.61 22.98 22.74
CA ASP A 178 -8.54 23.97 22.88
C ASP A 178 -7.16 23.30 22.98
N TYR A 179 -6.15 23.91 22.34
CA TYR A 179 -4.81 23.33 22.25
C TYR A 179 -4.18 23.10 23.62
N SER A 180 -4.23 24.13 24.47
CA SER A 180 -3.64 24.11 25.81
C SER A 180 -4.29 23.01 26.67
N GLY A 181 -5.63 22.94 26.63
CA GLY A 181 -6.39 21.92 27.36
C GLY A 181 -6.06 20.49 26.92
N ILE A 182 -5.98 20.23 25.60
CA ILE A 182 -5.59 18.91 25.08
C ILE A 182 -4.19 18.52 25.59
N VAL A 183 -3.22 19.42 25.47
CA VAL A 183 -1.84 19.16 25.87
C VAL A 183 -1.74 18.90 27.38
N GLU A 184 -2.44 19.66 28.21
CA GLU A 184 -2.46 19.46 29.67
C GLU A 184 -3.07 18.14 30.10
N LYS A 185 -4.18 17.73 29.50
CA LYS A 185 -4.80 16.43 29.77
C LYS A 185 -3.87 15.29 29.33
N PHE A 186 -3.26 15.37 28.14
CA PHE A 186 -2.32 14.34 27.67
C PHE A 186 -1.02 14.26 28.46
N LYS A 187 -0.55 15.34 29.11
CA LYS A 187 0.58 15.27 30.06
C LYS A 187 0.32 14.29 31.21
N ARG A 188 -0.95 14.05 31.56
CA ARG A 188 -1.34 13.07 32.60
C ARG A 188 -1.37 11.62 32.08
N LEU A 189 -1.41 11.44 30.76
CA LEU A 189 -1.48 10.13 30.09
C LEU A 189 -0.16 9.69 29.47
N ILE A 190 0.85 10.58 29.44
CA ILE A 190 2.11 10.35 28.74
C ILE A 190 3.25 10.53 29.74
N ASN A 191 4.23 9.64 29.66
CA ASN A 191 5.49 9.81 30.37
C ASN A 191 6.49 10.59 29.51
N SER A 192 6.88 11.78 29.96
CA SER A 192 7.86 12.65 29.26
C SER A 192 9.23 12.01 29.07
N LYS A 193 9.55 10.92 29.80
CA LYS A 193 10.83 10.20 29.67
C LYS A 193 10.95 9.41 28.36
N ASN A 194 9.83 9.03 27.74
CA ASN A 194 9.85 8.14 26.56
C ASN A 194 10.08 8.86 25.23
N GLY A 195 10.17 10.19 25.24
CA GLY A 195 10.40 10.99 24.04
C GLY A 195 9.58 12.28 24.03
N LEU A 196 9.36 12.79 22.82
CA LEU A 196 8.63 14.04 22.61
C LEU A 196 7.14 13.88 22.92
N THR A 197 6.59 14.83 23.67
CA THR A 197 5.15 14.89 23.98
C THR A 197 4.34 15.43 22.80
N ILE A 198 3.01 15.27 22.84
CA ILE A 198 2.09 15.79 21.83
C ILE A 198 2.24 17.31 21.62
N GLY A 199 2.50 18.07 22.69
CA GLY A 199 2.65 19.52 22.66
C GLY A 199 4.03 20.02 22.22
N ALA A 200 4.90 19.16 21.67
CA ALA A 200 6.21 19.61 21.19
C ALA A 200 6.07 20.50 19.95
N LYS A 201 6.90 21.55 19.86
CA LYS A 201 6.91 22.54 18.76
C LYS A 201 7.04 21.91 17.36
N THR A 202 7.69 20.74 17.27
CA THR A 202 7.82 20.00 16.00
C THR A 202 6.50 19.49 15.45
N TYR A 203 5.49 19.26 16.30
CA TYR A 203 4.20 18.69 15.93
C TYR A 203 3.06 19.71 15.87
N GLU A 204 3.20 20.85 16.55
CA GLU A 204 2.18 21.90 16.66
C GLU A 204 1.68 22.44 15.30
N SER A 205 2.57 22.49 14.31
CA SER A 205 2.26 22.92 12.95
C SER A 205 1.54 21.86 12.11
N GLY A 206 1.51 20.60 12.56
CA GLY A 206 0.97 19.46 11.82
C GLY A 206 1.84 19.01 10.64
N LYS A 207 3.09 19.47 10.53
CA LYS A 207 3.99 19.11 9.41
C LYS A 207 4.56 17.69 9.53
N ARG A 208 4.50 17.09 10.73
CA ARG A 208 5.01 15.75 11.01
C ARG A 208 4.03 14.90 11.82
N GLU A 209 3.98 13.60 11.53
CA GLU A 209 3.33 12.60 12.38
C GLU A 209 4.20 12.35 13.62
N GLY A 210 3.57 12.29 14.80
CA GLY A 210 4.25 11.95 16.05
C GLY A 210 3.87 10.57 16.56
N THR A 211 4.67 10.04 17.47
CA THR A 211 4.38 8.77 18.16
C THR A 211 4.54 8.95 19.65
N ILE A 212 3.58 8.45 20.43
CA ILE A 212 3.58 8.48 21.90
C ILE A 212 3.28 7.09 22.45
N TYR A 213 3.62 6.89 23.73
CA TYR A 213 3.10 5.78 24.52
C TYR A 213 2.02 6.31 25.44
N LEU A 214 0.84 5.69 25.40
CA LEU A 214 -0.24 6.00 26.32
C LEU A 214 -0.12 5.16 27.58
N TYR A 215 -0.38 5.78 28.71
CA TYR A 215 -0.44 5.18 30.04
C TYR A 215 -1.85 5.31 30.60
N LYS A 216 -2.18 4.42 31.52
CA LYS A 216 -3.46 4.45 32.23
C LYS A 216 -3.60 5.73 33.06
N PHE A 217 -4.79 6.30 33.09
CA PHE A 217 -5.08 7.47 33.91
C PHE A 217 -4.86 7.14 35.40
N GLY A 218 -4.07 7.96 36.09
CA GLY A 218 -3.74 7.79 37.51
C GLY A 218 -2.59 6.83 37.82
N SER A 219 -2.00 6.15 36.82
CA SER A 219 -0.81 5.30 37.00
C SER A 219 0.24 5.59 35.91
N ASN A 220 1.43 6.02 36.31
CA ASN A 220 2.51 6.32 35.37
C ASN A 220 3.32 5.08 34.93
N ASN A 221 3.02 3.90 35.51
CA ASN A 221 3.79 2.68 35.26
C ASN A 221 3.05 1.68 34.36
N GLU A 222 1.71 1.76 34.26
CA GLU A 222 0.91 0.87 33.42
C GLU A 222 0.82 1.41 31.99
N CYS A 223 1.66 0.89 31.09
CA CYS A 223 1.66 1.24 29.67
C CYS A 223 0.50 0.54 28.95
N ILE A 224 -0.30 1.31 28.23
CA ILE A 224 -1.34 0.77 27.34
C ILE A 224 -0.69 0.33 26.03
N GLY A 225 0.10 1.21 25.41
CA GLY A 225 0.83 0.90 24.17
C GLY A 225 1.12 2.12 23.31
N LYS A 226 1.73 1.87 22.15
CA LYS A 226 2.15 2.90 21.20
C LYS A 226 1.00 3.43 20.35
N VAL A 227 0.97 4.75 20.17
CA VAL A 227 -0.06 5.49 19.41
C VAL A 227 0.60 6.50 18.48
N ASN A 228 0.14 6.55 17.24
CA ASN A 228 0.56 7.57 16.28
C ASN A 228 -0.45 8.72 16.32
N PHE A 229 0.01 9.96 16.25
CA PHE A 229 -0.86 11.13 16.26
C PHE A 229 -0.49 12.14 15.18
N LEU A 230 -1.49 12.90 14.74
CA LEU A 230 -1.32 13.95 13.75
C LEU A 230 -2.20 15.15 14.10
N TRP A 231 -1.58 16.33 14.22
CA TRP A 231 -2.30 17.58 14.40
C TRP A 231 -2.82 18.10 13.06
N LYS A 232 -4.06 18.59 13.05
CA LYS A 232 -4.58 19.41 11.95
C LYS A 232 -3.77 20.73 11.91
N PRO A 233 -3.31 21.17 10.72
CA PRO A 233 -2.60 22.44 10.57
C PRO A 233 -3.43 23.61 11.12
N ILE A 234 -2.76 24.66 11.58
CA ILE A 234 -3.42 25.82 12.22
C ILE A 234 -4.36 26.49 11.21
N GLU A 235 -5.65 26.53 11.53
CA GLU A 235 -6.63 27.41 10.89
C GLU A 235 -7.02 28.50 11.89
N VAL A 236 -7.54 29.63 11.41
CA VAL A 236 -7.88 30.85 12.18
C VAL A 236 -8.81 30.61 13.39
N LYS A 237 -9.41 29.41 13.52
CA LYS A 237 -10.29 29.03 14.63
C LYS A 237 -9.49 28.55 15.84
N HIS A 238 -9.90 29.00 17.04
CA HIS A 238 -9.29 28.63 18.32
C HIS A 238 -9.31 27.13 18.65
N LYS A 239 -10.26 26.35 18.10
CA LYS A 239 -10.34 24.90 18.31
C LYS A 239 -9.36 24.15 17.39
N ARG A 240 -8.48 23.33 17.98
CA ARG A 240 -7.60 22.42 17.26
C ARG A 240 -8.23 21.04 17.09
N THR A 241 -7.78 20.31 16.08
CA THR A 241 -8.18 18.92 15.82
C THR A 241 -6.95 18.01 15.82
N LEU A 242 -7.06 16.87 16.47
CA LEU A 242 -6.01 15.86 16.63
C LEU A 242 -6.56 14.51 16.16
N TRP A 243 -5.83 13.81 15.29
CA TRP A 243 -6.10 12.41 14.96
C TRP A 243 -5.17 11.50 15.75
N LEU A 244 -5.73 10.44 16.33
CA LEU A 244 -5.01 9.38 17.04
C LEU A 244 -5.24 8.04 16.33
N TRP A 245 -4.16 7.45 15.83
CA TRP A 245 -4.15 6.13 15.21
C TRP A 245 -3.74 5.07 16.24
N LEU A 246 -4.72 4.26 16.62
CA LEU A 246 -4.63 3.22 17.64
C LEU A 246 -4.66 1.84 17.00
N HIS A 247 -3.89 0.92 17.56
CA HIS A 247 -4.05 -0.50 17.20
C HIS A 247 -5.38 -1.03 17.78
N PRO A 248 -6.15 -1.88 17.07
CA PRO A 248 -7.47 -2.33 17.54
C PRO A 248 -7.46 -3.07 18.88
N ALA A 249 -6.39 -3.80 19.18
CA ALA A 249 -6.22 -4.47 20.47
C ALA A 249 -6.10 -3.49 21.65
N LEU A 250 -5.58 -2.29 21.40
CA LEU A 250 -5.38 -1.21 22.38
C LEU A 250 -6.61 -0.30 22.49
N TYR A 251 -7.44 -0.28 21.46
CA TYR A 251 -8.49 0.72 21.27
C TYR A 251 -9.44 0.84 22.46
N SER A 252 -9.97 -0.28 22.98
CA SER A 252 -10.95 -0.22 24.08
C SER A 252 -10.37 0.41 25.35
N LYS A 253 -9.16 0.01 25.74
CA LYS A 253 -8.51 0.54 26.95
C LYS A 253 -8.02 1.98 26.77
N ALA A 254 -7.51 2.30 25.58
CA ALA A 254 -7.10 3.66 25.24
C ALA A 254 -8.30 4.63 25.25
N LEU A 255 -9.42 4.23 24.66
CA LEU A 255 -10.64 5.02 24.64
C LEU A 255 -11.18 5.26 26.05
N GLU A 256 -11.31 4.21 26.87
CA GLU A 256 -11.72 4.32 28.28
C GLU A 256 -10.84 5.31 29.05
N THR A 257 -9.52 5.21 28.87
CA THR A 257 -8.54 6.07 29.55
C THR A 257 -8.66 7.54 29.11
N ILE A 258 -8.87 7.79 27.82
CA ILE A 258 -9.07 9.14 27.27
C ILE A 258 -10.40 9.71 27.78
N VAL A 259 -11.48 8.94 27.72
CA VAL A 259 -12.81 9.38 28.20
C VAL A 259 -12.76 9.74 29.68
N LEU A 260 -12.09 8.93 30.52
CA LEU A 260 -11.90 9.23 31.94
C LEU A 260 -11.03 10.46 32.18
N CYS A 261 -9.95 10.64 31.42
CA CYS A 261 -9.05 11.79 31.63
C CYS A 261 -9.69 13.13 31.20
N PHE A 262 -10.49 13.11 30.13
CA PHE A 262 -11.15 14.29 29.57
C PHE A 262 -12.55 14.53 30.16
N ASP A 263 -13.00 13.67 31.09
CA ASP A 263 -14.30 13.75 31.74
C ASP A 263 -15.47 13.79 30.73
N LEU A 264 -15.38 12.98 29.66
CA LEU A 264 -16.33 13.03 28.54
C LEU A 264 -17.60 12.23 28.85
N LYS A 265 -18.75 12.76 28.44
CA LYS A 265 -20.03 12.05 28.50
C LYS A 265 -20.30 11.35 27.17
N THR A 266 -20.91 10.18 27.22
CA THR A 266 -21.27 9.41 26.02
C THR A 266 -22.60 9.91 25.46
N CYS A 267 -22.64 10.20 24.16
CA CYS A 267 -23.86 10.41 23.39
C CYS A 267 -23.88 9.41 22.23
N LEU A 268 -25.07 8.91 21.91
CA LEU A 268 -25.28 8.09 20.72
C LEU A 268 -25.92 8.98 19.66
N ASP A 269 -25.19 9.27 18.58
CA ASP A 269 -25.80 9.86 17.39
C ASP A 269 -26.51 8.74 16.61
N ILE A 270 -27.84 8.83 16.55
CA ILE A 270 -28.69 7.91 15.80
C ILE A 270 -28.96 8.54 14.42
N ASP A 271 -27.90 8.77 13.65
CA ASP A 271 -28.05 9.08 12.24
C ASP A 271 -27.94 7.79 11.42
N ALA A 272 -28.84 7.66 10.44
CA ALA A 272 -29.16 6.41 9.76
C ALA A 272 -27.93 5.62 9.27
N GLU A 273 -27.98 4.30 9.51
CA GLU A 273 -27.09 3.24 9.02
C GLU A 273 -25.75 2.99 9.74
N ASN A 274 -25.17 3.93 10.51
CA ASN A 274 -23.97 3.66 11.32
C ASN A 274 -24.07 4.28 12.73
N LEU A 275 -24.04 3.43 13.76
CA LEU A 275 -23.89 3.87 15.16
C LEU A 275 -22.47 4.43 15.33
N THR A 276 -22.35 5.74 15.45
CA THR A 276 -21.07 6.41 15.72
C THR A 276 -21.12 6.90 17.16
N GLU A 277 -20.26 6.35 18.01
CA GLU A 277 -20.15 6.78 19.41
C GLU A 277 -19.47 8.15 19.43
N MET A 278 -20.16 9.14 19.98
CA MET A 278 -19.61 10.48 20.18
C MET A 278 -19.47 10.72 21.67
N TYR A 279 -18.31 11.22 22.08
CA TYR A 279 -18.06 11.61 23.46
C TYR A 279 -17.81 13.11 23.50
N PHE A 280 -18.54 13.81 24.35
CA PHE A 280 -18.44 15.25 24.41
C PHE A 280 -18.41 15.76 25.85
N ASN A 281 -17.76 16.90 26.01
CA ASN A 281 -17.81 17.77 27.16
C ASN A 281 -17.90 19.22 26.63
N ASP A 282 -18.12 20.21 27.49
CA ASP A 282 -18.28 21.61 27.08
C ASP A 282 -17.05 22.13 26.30
N GLU A 283 -15.87 21.57 26.58
CA GLU A 283 -14.58 21.98 25.98
C GLU A 283 -14.06 21.05 24.87
N PHE A 284 -14.42 19.77 24.90
CA PHE A 284 -13.80 18.73 24.07
C PHE A 284 -14.84 17.83 23.39
N GLU A 285 -14.59 17.49 22.13
CA GLU A 285 -15.39 16.55 21.34
C GLU A 285 -14.48 15.42 20.83
N LEU A 286 -14.88 14.18 21.03
CA LEU A 286 -14.17 12.97 20.63
C LEU A 286 -15.08 12.10 19.74
N THR A 287 -14.64 11.79 18.54
CA THR A 287 -15.40 10.98 17.58
C THR A 287 -14.55 9.84 17.00
N ASP A 288 -15.17 8.67 16.81
CA ASP A 288 -14.56 7.56 16.08
C ASP A 288 -14.79 7.74 14.57
N ILE A 289 -13.71 7.91 13.79
CA ILE A 289 -13.76 8.09 12.33
C ILE A 289 -13.21 6.87 11.57
N THR A 290 -13.23 5.70 12.21
CA THR A 290 -12.53 4.50 11.72
C THR A 290 -13.09 3.94 10.43
N SER A 291 -14.39 4.10 10.21
CA SER A 291 -15.07 3.63 9.00
C SER A 291 -14.92 4.59 7.81
N GLU A 292 -14.44 5.81 8.06
CA GLU A 292 -14.36 6.89 7.07
C GLU A 292 -12.99 7.02 6.42
N LEU A 293 -11.95 6.43 6.98
CA LEU A 293 -10.58 6.52 6.47
C LEU A 293 -10.01 5.13 6.21
N SER A 294 -9.16 5.04 5.19
CA SER A 294 -8.35 3.86 4.90
C SER A 294 -6.88 4.24 4.88
N ARG A 295 -6.02 3.37 5.39
CA ARG A 295 -4.58 3.62 5.48
C ARG A 295 -3.83 2.45 4.84
N PHE A 296 -3.03 2.75 3.83
CA PHE A 296 -2.17 1.78 3.15
C PHE A 296 -0.71 2.07 3.45
N ARG A 297 0.07 1.01 3.59
CA ARG A 297 1.50 1.11 3.88
C ARG A 297 2.29 0.59 2.71
N LEU A 298 3.11 1.45 2.14
CA LEU A 298 4.08 1.11 1.12
C LEU A 298 5.46 1.09 1.75
N THR A 299 6.26 0.09 1.42
CA THR A 299 7.60 -0.10 1.97
C THR A 299 8.57 -0.51 0.89
N GLY A 300 9.76 0.09 0.91
CA GLY A 300 10.86 -0.19 -0.02
C GLY A 300 11.17 0.96 -0.97
N PRO A 301 12.35 0.93 -1.62
CA PRO A 301 12.89 2.06 -2.37
C PRO A 301 12.04 2.49 -3.57
N LEU A 302 11.29 1.57 -4.21
CA LEU A 302 10.42 1.92 -5.34
C LEU A 302 9.03 2.42 -4.91
N ALA A 303 8.76 2.59 -3.61
CA ALA A 303 7.45 3.06 -3.15
C ALA A 303 7.10 4.46 -3.70
N THR A 304 8.05 5.41 -3.72
CA THR A 304 7.83 6.75 -4.29
C THR A 304 7.52 6.66 -5.80
N ALA A 305 8.30 5.89 -6.55
CA ALA A 305 8.07 5.69 -7.99
C ALA A 305 6.69 5.06 -8.28
N VAL A 306 6.26 4.08 -7.47
CA VAL A 306 4.91 3.50 -7.58
C VAL A 306 3.84 4.55 -7.31
N LEU A 307 4.00 5.38 -6.27
CA LEU A 307 3.05 6.42 -5.93
C LEU A 307 2.96 7.48 -7.03
N GLN A 308 4.08 7.96 -7.56
CA GLN A 308 4.10 8.94 -8.65
C GLN A 308 3.49 8.45 -9.95
N LYS A 309 3.74 7.18 -10.30
CA LYS A 309 3.08 6.60 -11.48
C LYS A 309 1.59 6.34 -11.24
N CYS A 310 1.17 6.08 -9.99
CA CYS A 310 -0.22 5.79 -9.65
C CYS A 310 -1.07 7.07 -9.48
N PHE A 311 -0.52 8.07 -8.82
CA PHE A 311 -1.20 9.29 -8.40
C PHE A 311 -0.82 10.43 -9.33
N VAL A 312 -1.77 10.80 -10.18
CA VAL A 312 -1.69 12.00 -11.01
C VAL A 312 -2.34 13.13 -10.21
N PRO A 313 -1.60 14.20 -9.87
CA PRO A 313 -2.17 15.37 -9.23
C PRO A 313 -3.36 15.94 -10.02
N PHE A 314 -4.32 16.49 -9.31
CA PHE A 314 -5.42 17.21 -9.92
C PHE A 314 -4.94 18.61 -10.32
N GLU A 315 -4.98 18.89 -11.62
CA GLU A 315 -4.85 20.23 -12.18
C GLU A 315 -6.24 20.65 -12.65
N GLU A 316 -6.69 21.81 -12.18
CA GLU A 316 -7.97 22.40 -12.54
C GLU A 316 -7.90 22.90 -13.98
N THR A 317 -8.65 22.25 -14.87
CA THR A 317 -8.89 22.76 -16.21
C THR A 317 -10.12 23.66 -16.19
N ILE A 318 -10.14 24.68 -17.06
CA ILE A 318 -11.16 25.75 -17.12
C ILE A 318 -12.60 25.20 -17.15
N ASP A 319 -12.80 23.97 -17.67
CA ASP A 319 -14.12 23.36 -17.88
C ASP A 319 -14.59 22.39 -16.76
N GLU A 320 -13.76 22.07 -15.76
CA GLU A 320 -14.10 21.08 -14.71
C GLU A 320 -14.58 21.77 -13.42
N CYS A 321 -15.86 22.16 -13.36
CA CYS A 321 -16.47 22.67 -12.13
C CYS A 321 -16.86 21.49 -11.22
N ILE A 322 -16.25 21.40 -10.03
CA ILE A 322 -16.46 20.29 -9.10
C ILE A 322 -16.97 20.87 -7.78
N ASP A 323 -18.24 20.57 -7.48
CA ASP A 323 -19.02 21.19 -6.41
C ASP A 323 -18.25 21.29 -5.09
N TRP A 324 -17.67 20.17 -4.62
CA TRP A 324 -16.99 20.17 -3.32
C TRP A 324 -15.66 20.95 -3.31
N ILE A 325 -14.98 21.09 -4.46
CA ILE A 325 -13.72 21.87 -4.54
C ILE A 325 -14.04 23.35 -4.51
N GLY A 326 -15.05 23.78 -5.27
CA GLY A 326 -15.53 25.17 -5.26
C GLY A 326 -15.94 25.58 -3.85
N ASP A 327 -16.84 24.81 -3.23
CA ASP A 327 -17.31 25.03 -1.85
C ASP A 327 -16.17 25.09 -0.82
N TYR A 328 -15.12 24.28 -1.02
CA TYR A 328 -13.98 24.24 -0.11
C TYR A 328 -13.06 25.45 -0.29
N LYS A 329 -12.81 25.87 -1.54
CA LYS A 329 -11.99 27.04 -1.87
C LYS A 329 -12.63 28.35 -1.39
N GLU A 330 -13.96 28.46 -1.47
CA GLU A 330 -14.68 29.63 -0.96
C GLU A 330 -14.55 29.77 0.56
N LYS A 331 -14.52 28.64 1.28
CA LYS A 331 -14.46 28.61 2.75
C LYS A 331 -13.03 28.68 3.30
N HIS A 332 -12.04 28.30 2.51
CA HIS A 332 -10.65 28.18 2.93
C HIS A 332 -9.72 28.73 1.83
N GLU A 333 -8.90 29.73 2.16
CA GLU A 333 -7.76 30.11 1.32
C GLU A 333 -6.83 28.90 1.15
N PHE A 334 -6.85 28.31 -0.04
CA PHE A 334 -6.22 27.02 -0.30
C PHE A 334 -5.39 27.08 -1.59
N ASP A 335 -4.06 27.08 -1.42
CA ASP A 335 -3.09 26.98 -2.51
C ASP A 335 -2.39 25.60 -2.47
N PHE A 336 -2.32 24.96 -3.63
CA PHE A 336 -1.74 23.62 -3.81
C PHE A 336 -0.38 23.66 -4.54
N SER A 337 0.06 24.83 -5.01
CA SER A 337 1.26 25.00 -5.82
C SER A 337 2.50 24.42 -5.14
N ASN A 338 2.68 24.72 -3.84
CA ASN A 338 3.77 24.18 -3.03
C ASN A 338 3.75 22.66 -2.91
N ASN A 339 2.56 22.04 -2.81
CA ASN A 339 2.43 20.58 -2.69
C ASN A 339 2.83 19.89 -3.99
N LEU A 340 2.46 20.49 -5.12
CA LEU A 340 2.76 19.98 -6.45
C LEU A 340 4.26 20.07 -6.76
N GLU A 341 4.90 21.18 -6.40
CA GLU A 341 6.34 21.35 -6.55
C GLU A 341 7.11 20.28 -5.76
N VAL A 342 6.81 20.12 -4.46
CA VAL A 342 7.45 19.08 -3.64
C VAL A 342 7.15 17.68 -4.18
N TRP A 343 5.95 17.43 -4.68
CA TRP A 343 5.59 16.15 -5.29
C TRP A 343 6.41 15.82 -6.54
N ASN A 344 6.69 16.82 -7.36
CA ASN A 344 7.53 16.69 -8.55
C ASN A 344 8.99 16.47 -8.14
N ASP A 345 9.49 17.20 -7.15
CA ASP A 345 10.86 17.06 -6.62
C ASP A 345 11.11 15.66 -6.03
N LEU A 346 10.09 15.06 -5.42
CA LEU A 346 10.17 13.68 -4.91
C LEU A 346 10.49 12.65 -6.01
N SER A 347 10.37 12.99 -7.30
CA SER A 347 10.65 12.06 -8.41
C SER A 347 12.13 11.77 -8.57
N HIS A 348 12.95 12.71 -8.13
CA HIS A 348 14.40 12.62 -8.15
C HIS A 348 14.97 11.91 -6.91
N VAL A 349 14.14 11.65 -5.89
CA VAL A 349 14.59 10.98 -4.66
C VAL A 349 14.83 9.49 -4.92
N SER A 350 16.09 9.09 -4.87
CA SER A 350 16.49 7.69 -5.02
C SER A 350 16.36 6.90 -3.72
N THR A 351 16.53 7.56 -2.56
CA THR A 351 16.57 6.92 -1.24
C THR A 351 15.74 7.70 -0.21
N PHE A 352 14.94 6.99 0.56
CA PHE A 352 14.06 7.56 1.59
C PHE A 352 14.77 8.30 2.74
N SER A 353 16.06 8.05 2.94
CA SER A 353 16.88 8.74 3.94
C SER A 353 17.09 10.22 3.63
N GLN A 354 16.88 10.64 2.37
CA GLN A 354 16.94 12.06 1.96
C GLN A 354 15.70 12.84 2.42
N ILE A 355 14.58 12.15 2.65
CA ILE A 355 13.32 12.79 3.05
C ILE A 355 13.29 12.88 4.58
N PRO A 356 12.92 14.04 5.14
CA PRO A 356 12.75 14.19 6.58
C PRO A 356 11.78 13.14 7.16
N PRO A 357 12.09 12.58 8.34
CA PRO A 357 11.26 11.54 8.94
C PRO A 357 9.87 12.08 9.29
N HIS A 358 8.84 11.27 9.04
CA HIS A 358 7.45 11.54 9.42
C HIS A 358 6.82 12.77 8.77
N ILE A 359 7.39 13.30 7.69
CA ILE A 359 6.81 14.42 6.96
C ILE A 359 5.42 14.07 6.42
N VAL A 360 4.51 15.05 6.47
CA VAL A 360 3.13 14.93 6.01
C VAL A 360 2.95 15.79 4.77
N LEU A 361 2.61 15.15 3.65
CA LEU A 361 2.32 15.78 2.37
C LEU A 361 0.86 15.54 2.01
N SER A 362 0.12 16.62 1.76
CA SER A 362 -1.26 16.56 1.29
C SER A 362 -1.30 16.62 -0.22
N LEU A 363 -2.08 15.73 -0.86
CA LEU A 363 -2.29 15.77 -2.29
C LEU A 363 -3.76 15.66 -2.67
N ILE A 364 -4.18 16.37 -3.72
CA ILE A 364 -5.44 16.09 -4.41
C ILE A 364 -5.08 15.34 -5.69
N ILE A 365 -5.55 14.11 -5.79
CA ILE A 365 -5.25 13.23 -6.91
C ILE A 365 -6.48 13.00 -7.76
N ARG A 366 -6.29 12.73 -9.04
CA ARG A 366 -7.34 12.18 -9.91
C ARG A 366 -7.65 10.73 -9.53
N ASP A 367 -8.80 10.24 -9.96
CA ASP A 367 -9.20 8.85 -9.75
C ASP A 367 -8.12 7.87 -10.26
N PRO A 368 -7.47 7.09 -9.38
CA PRO A 368 -6.37 6.18 -9.76
C PRO A 368 -6.75 5.13 -10.78
N ARG A 369 -8.05 4.89 -10.99
CA ARG A 369 -8.54 3.93 -11.99
C ARG A 369 -8.32 4.43 -13.39
N PHE A 370 -8.26 5.73 -13.65
CA PHE A 370 -8.17 6.28 -15.00
C PHE A 370 -6.77 6.10 -15.57
N ASN A 371 -5.76 6.28 -14.73
CA ASN A 371 -4.35 6.08 -15.04
C ASN A 371 -3.87 4.60 -14.91
N LEU A 372 -4.73 3.61 -15.18
CA LEU A 372 -4.32 2.21 -15.08
C LEU A 372 -3.58 1.75 -16.33
N PRO A 373 -2.40 1.12 -16.21
CA PRO A 373 -1.71 0.56 -17.36
C PRO A 373 -2.47 -0.68 -17.90
N LYS A 374 -2.42 -0.90 -19.22
CA LYS A 374 -3.05 -2.06 -19.88
C LYS A 374 -2.61 -3.41 -19.29
N THR A 375 -1.35 -3.48 -18.87
CA THR A 375 -0.76 -4.65 -18.23
C THR A 375 0.00 -4.22 -17.00
N ARG A 376 0.15 -5.11 -16.03
CA ARG A 376 0.96 -4.83 -14.85
C ARG A 376 2.38 -4.45 -15.26
N THR A 377 2.79 -3.24 -14.92
CA THR A 377 4.15 -2.71 -15.14
C THR A 377 4.89 -2.68 -13.81
N LYS A 378 6.20 -2.43 -13.87
CA LYS A 378 7.02 -2.15 -12.70
C LYS A 378 7.36 -0.67 -12.76
N ALA A 379 6.91 0.13 -11.79
CA ALA A 379 7.30 1.51 -11.69
C ALA A 379 8.80 1.63 -11.41
N LEU A 380 9.45 2.54 -12.12
CA LEU A 380 10.86 2.88 -11.99
C LEU A 380 10.95 4.41 -11.84
N PRO A 381 11.92 4.93 -11.08
CA PRO A 381 12.17 6.36 -11.00
C PRO A 381 12.58 6.91 -12.38
N GLY A 382 12.35 8.20 -12.61
CA GLY A 382 12.91 8.90 -13.77
C GLY A 382 14.43 9.02 -13.59
N TYR A 383 15.21 8.63 -14.60
CA TYR A 383 16.69 8.60 -14.52
C TYR A 383 17.35 9.92 -14.94
N GLU A 384 16.61 11.02 -14.96
CA GLU A 384 17.11 12.29 -15.47
C GLU A 384 17.50 13.21 -14.32
N ASN A 385 18.81 13.31 -14.11
CA ASN A 385 19.50 14.18 -13.15
C ASN A 385 19.08 13.97 -11.68
N PHE A 386 20.06 13.93 -10.78
CA PHE A 386 19.83 13.84 -9.34
C PHE A 386 20.05 15.22 -8.71
N PRO A 387 19.14 16.20 -8.87
CA PRO A 387 19.18 17.35 -8.00
C PRO A 387 19.05 16.87 -6.55
N GLU A 388 19.78 17.50 -5.63
CA GLU A 388 19.57 17.25 -4.22
C GLU A 388 18.15 17.67 -3.84
N PHE A 389 17.41 16.76 -3.19
CA PHE A 389 16.09 17.09 -2.67
C PHE A 389 16.26 18.04 -1.48
N HIS A 390 16.04 19.33 -1.71
CA HIS A 390 16.02 20.33 -0.67
C HIS A 390 14.61 20.51 -0.15
N TYR A 391 14.32 19.89 1.00
CA TYR A 391 13.06 20.15 1.67
C TYR A 391 13.09 21.53 2.34
N ASP A 392 12.29 22.45 1.81
CA ASP A 392 12.03 23.71 2.49
C ASP A 392 10.95 23.54 3.56
N ASN A 393 11.36 23.64 4.83
CA ASN A 393 10.46 23.59 5.98
C ASN A 393 9.48 24.78 6.01
N SER A 394 9.73 25.86 5.26
CA SER A 394 8.86 27.04 5.24
C SER A 394 7.51 26.74 4.55
N LYS A 395 7.50 25.88 3.53
CA LYS A 395 6.32 25.57 2.72
C LYS A 395 5.25 24.83 3.53
N ASP A 396 4.00 25.29 3.43
CA ASP A 396 2.83 24.70 4.08
C ASP A 396 2.27 23.54 3.24
N ILE A 397 2.88 22.36 3.35
CA ILE A 397 2.52 21.20 2.51
C ILE A 397 1.45 20.25 3.07
N ASN A 398 0.97 20.56 4.28
CA ASN A 398 0.22 19.65 5.13
C ASN A 398 -1.29 19.99 5.22
N LYS A 399 -1.73 21.09 4.60
CA LYS A 399 -3.15 21.49 4.54
C LYS A 399 -3.91 20.52 3.64
N SER A 400 -4.95 19.87 4.17
CA SER A 400 -5.70 18.85 3.44
C SER A 400 -7.21 19.00 3.59
N PRO A 401 -7.99 18.90 2.49
CA PRO A 401 -9.45 18.80 2.57
C PRO A 401 -9.96 17.53 3.27
N LEU A 402 -9.08 16.51 3.44
CA LEU A 402 -9.44 15.23 4.03
C LEU A 402 -9.92 15.33 5.48
N TRP A 403 -9.57 16.40 6.20
CA TRP A 403 -10.01 16.65 7.57
C TRP A 403 -11.52 16.92 7.67
N SER A 404 -12.16 17.42 6.60
CA SER A 404 -13.59 17.73 6.61
C SER A 404 -14.45 16.49 6.35
N ASN A 405 -15.42 16.22 7.25
CA ASN A 405 -16.39 15.15 7.05
C ASN A 405 -17.25 15.36 5.79
N THR A 406 -17.63 16.61 5.49
CA THR A 406 -18.45 16.92 4.30
C THR A 406 -17.75 16.55 3.02
N VAL A 407 -16.44 16.80 2.93
CA VAL A 407 -15.61 16.44 1.77
C VAL A 407 -15.49 14.91 1.67
N ARG A 408 -15.26 14.21 2.78
CA ARG A 408 -15.18 12.73 2.79
C ARG A 408 -16.49 12.10 2.31
N ALA A 409 -17.64 12.60 2.79
CA ALA A 409 -18.95 12.16 2.37
C ALA A 409 -19.20 12.45 0.88
N ALA A 410 -18.97 13.69 0.43
CA ALA A 410 -19.14 14.09 -0.97
C ALA A 410 -18.32 13.21 -1.93
N VAL A 411 -17.04 12.99 -1.62
CA VAL A 411 -16.13 12.14 -2.42
C VAL A 411 -16.56 10.67 -2.44
N LYS A 412 -17.16 10.17 -1.35
CA LYS A 412 -17.69 8.81 -1.26
C LYS A 412 -18.97 8.64 -2.08
N HIS A 413 -19.89 9.61 -2.02
CA HIS A 413 -21.16 9.58 -2.74
C HIS A 413 -21.01 9.82 -4.24
N ALA A 414 -20.12 10.73 -4.65
CA ALA A 414 -19.84 11.03 -6.06
C ALA A 414 -19.05 9.92 -6.79
N LYS A 415 -18.68 8.83 -6.10
CA LYS A 415 -17.88 7.75 -6.67
C LYS A 415 -18.65 6.96 -7.74
N ILE A 416 -18.20 7.06 -8.99
CA ILE A 416 -18.70 6.22 -10.08
C ILE A 416 -18.35 4.73 -9.90
N THR A 417 -19.25 3.85 -10.34
CA THR A 417 -19.06 2.40 -10.22
C THR A 417 -17.89 1.89 -11.07
N ASN A 418 -17.24 0.82 -10.63
CA ASN A 418 -16.16 0.19 -11.40
C ASN A 418 -16.63 -0.31 -12.78
N HIS A 419 -17.91 -0.69 -12.91
CA HIS A 419 -18.49 -1.10 -14.19
C HIS A 419 -18.54 0.06 -15.18
N LYS A 420 -19.00 1.24 -14.73
CA LYS A 420 -19.11 2.42 -15.58
C LYS A 420 -17.75 2.86 -16.14
N VAL A 421 -16.69 2.82 -15.32
CA VAL A 421 -15.32 3.11 -15.79
C VAL A 421 -14.85 2.11 -16.87
N ILE A 422 -15.24 0.84 -16.76
CA ILE A 422 -14.91 -0.17 -17.78
C ILE A 422 -15.67 0.08 -19.07
N GLU A 423 -16.95 0.45 -18.98
CA GLU A 423 -17.79 0.82 -20.14
C GLU A 423 -17.17 2.01 -20.88
N LEU A 424 -16.82 3.10 -20.16
CA LEU A 424 -16.15 4.27 -20.75
C LEU A 424 -14.86 3.89 -21.49
N ARG A 425 -14.11 2.89 -21.01
CA ARG A 425 -12.91 2.38 -21.69
C ARG A 425 -13.19 1.53 -22.91
N GLN A 426 -14.34 0.87 -22.95
CA GLN A 426 -14.76 0.08 -24.11
C GLN A 426 -15.23 0.99 -25.25
N ASP A 427 -15.79 2.16 -24.90
CA ASP A 427 -16.27 3.15 -25.85
C ASP A 427 -15.12 3.92 -26.54
N ILE A 428 -13.91 3.94 -25.95
CA ILE A 428 -12.72 4.51 -26.59
C ILE A 428 -12.38 3.73 -27.87
N LEU A 429 -12.44 4.42 -29.01
CA LEU A 429 -12.15 3.86 -30.33
C LEU A 429 -10.67 3.53 -30.52
N VAL A 430 -9.76 4.36 -30.01
CA VAL A 430 -8.31 4.23 -30.20
C VAL A 430 -7.68 3.39 -29.09
N PRO A 431 -7.10 2.21 -29.38
CA PRO A 431 -6.56 1.35 -28.34
C PRO A 431 -5.32 1.95 -27.65
N GLY A 432 -5.49 2.53 -26.46
CA GLY A 432 -4.39 2.96 -25.60
C GLY A 432 -4.20 4.45 -25.46
N THR A 433 -5.13 5.24 -25.97
CA THR A 433 -5.36 6.57 -25.45
C THR A 433 -5.94 6.47 -24.03
N ASP A 434 -5.66 7.49 -23.23
CA ASP A 434 -6.28 7.64 -21.91
C ASP A 434 -7.74 8.10 -22.06
N LEU A 435 -8.50 7.98 -20.97
CA LEU A 435 -9.87 8.47 -20.90
C LEU A 435 -9.88 10.00 -20.94
N GLU A 436 -10.82 10.59 -21.68
CA GLU A 436 -10.96 12.06 -21.79
C GLU A 436 -11.37 12.70 -20.47
N SER A 437 -12.38 12.13 -19.79
CA SER A 437 -12.73 12.53 -18.43
C SER A 437 -11.62 12.11 -17.47
N LYS A 438 -11.13 13.04 -16.67
CA LYS A 438 -10.04 12.83 -15.70
C LYS A 438 -10.50 12.30 -14.34
N GLY A 439 -11.80 12.02 -14.20
CA GLY A 439 -12.41 11.42 -13.01
C GLY A 439 -12.51 12.37 -11.82
N LEU A 440 -13.15 11.91 -10.74
CA LEU A 440 -13.35 12.71 -9.53
C LEU A 440 -12.01 12.96 -8.81
N PRO A 441 -11.73 14.19 -8.36
CA PRO A 441 -10.59 14.50 -7.51
C PRO A 441 -10.81 13.95 -6.10
N ILE A 442 -9.73 13.45 -5.52
CA ILE A 442 -9.74 12.75 -4.24
C ILE A 442 -8.61 13.33 -3.38
N PRO A 443 -8.91 13.89 -2.20
CA PRO A 443 -7.88 14.32 -1.26
C PRO A 443 -7.25 13.09 -0.60
N ILE A 444 -5.93 13.07 -0.53
CA ILE A 444 -5.13 12.05 0.16
C ILE A 444 -4.07 12.72 1.04
N LEU A 445 -3.62 11.99 2.06
CA LEU A 445 -2.46 12.36 2.87
C LEU A 445 -1.38 11.30 2.71
N LEU A 446 -0.15 11.74 2.49
CA LEU A 446 1.05 10.92 2.45
C LEU A 446 1.88 11.21 3.68
N ILE A 447 2.22 10.17 4.42
CA ILE A 447 3.07 10.26 5.61
C ILE A 447 4.32 9.44 5.34
N GLN A 448 5.49 10.09 5.35
CA GLN A 448 6.75 9.37 5.21
C GLN A 448 7.00 8.53 6.45
N ARG A 449 7.54 7.33 6.25
CA ARG A 449 8.04 6.50 7.35
C ARG A 449 9.54 6.29 7.20
N PRO A 450 10.33 6.63 8.23
CA PRO A 450 11.75 6.34 8.23
C PRO A 450 11.97 4.82 8.33
N GLY A 451 13.05 4.34 7.72
CA GLY A 451 13.54 2.98 7.93
C GLY A 451 14.45 2.87 9.15
N CYS A 452 15.02 1.69 9.36
CA CYS A 452 16.03 1.50 10.40
C CYS A 452 17.30 2.32 10.11
N LYS A 453 17.98 2.74 11.18
CA LYS A 453 19.25 3.49 11.11
C LYS A 453 20.47 2.59 11.25
N ASN A 454 20.30 1.27 11.17
CA ASN A 454 21.39 0.31 11.34
C ASN A 454 22.44 0.46 10.24
N ILE A 455 23.70 0.25 10.60
CA ILE A 455 24.87 0.41 9.71
C ILE A 455 24.80 -0.58 8.53
N ASP A 456 24.34 -1.81 8.76
CA ASP A 456 24.34 -2.86 7.74
C ASP A 456 23.29 -2.67 6.64
N THR A 457 22.16 -2.03 6.95
CA THR A 457 21.04 -1.83 6.03
C THR A 457 20.33 -0.49 6.27
N PRO A 458 21.01 0.64 6.01
CA PRO A 458 20.43 1.96 6.28
C PRO A 458 19.15 2.16 5.46
N GLY A 459 18.08 2.56 6.14
CA GLY A 459 16.78 2.84 5.52
C GLY A 459 15.93 1.59 5.23
N TYR A 460 16.31 0.39 5.68
CA TYR A 460 15.42 -0.77 5.53
C TYR A 460 14.08 -0.54 6.23
N GLY A 461 12.97 -0.87 5.56
CA GLY A 461 11.62 -0.67 6.09
C GLY A 461 11.06 0.75 5.90
N SER A 462 11.81 1.65 5.27
CA SER A 462 11.33 2.98 4.90
C SER A 462 10.21 2.92 3.85
N GLY A 463 9.37 3.96 3.82
CA GLY A 463 8.34 4.06 2.80
C GLY A 463 7.34 5.16 3.08
N TRP A 464 6.09 4.95 2.64
CA TRP A 464 4.99 5.90 2.76
C TRP A 464 3.76 5.21 3.31
N ASP A 465 3.07 5.87 4.23
CA ASP A 465 1.68 5.56 4.54
C ASP A 465 0.78 6.52 3.75
N VAL A 466 -0.22 5.97 3.05
CA VAL A 466 -1.22 6.71 2.30
C VAL A 466 -2.53 6.65 3.06
N ILE A 467 -3.09 7.79 3.44
CA ILE A 467 -4.42 7.91 4.03
C ILE A 467 -5.36 8.46 2.96
N LEU A 468 -6.49 7.79 2.81
CA LEU A 468 -7.49 8.07 1.78
C LEU A 468 -8.90 7.95 2.37
N PRO A 469 -9.90 8.62 1.76
CA PRO A 469 -11.29 8.50 2.21
C PRO A 469 -11.83 7.09 1.98
N GLY A 470 -12.74 6.69 2.87
CA GLY A 470 -13.40 5.39 2.88
C GLY A 470 -14.16 5.15 1.59
N GLY A 471 -14.16 3.89 1.12
CA GLY A 471 -14.71 3.52 -0.18
C GLY A 471 -13.74 3.67 -1.35
N TRP A 472 -12.69 4.51 -1.28
CA TRP A 472 -11.67 4.61 -2.33
C TRP A 472 -10.50 3.63 -2.18
N ALA A 473 -10.48 2.85 -1.11
CA ALA A 473 -9.49 1.83 -0.82
C ALA A 473 -9.29 0.80 -1.95
N GLN A 474 -10.37 0.15 -2.40
CA GLN A 474 -10.26 -0.92 -3.39
C GLN A 474 -9.76 -0.45 -4.78
N PRO A 475 -10.25 0.67 -5.35
CA PRO A 475 -9.69 1.28 -6.56
C PRO A 475 -8.19 1.58 -6.46
N THR A 476 -7.78 2.29 -5.41
CA THR A 476 -6.39 2.69 -5.17
C THR A 476 -5.48 1.47 -5.00
N TRP A 477 -5.92 0.48 -4.21
CA TRP A 477 -5.20 -0.77 -4.00
C TRP A 477 -4.86 -1.49 -5.31
N ILE A 478 -5.85 -1.60 -6.22
CA ILE A 478 -5.65 -2.24 -7.53
C ILE A 478 -4.66 -1.45 -8.38
N SER A 479 -4.74 -0.12 -8.37
CA SER A 479 -3.83 0.73 -9.15
C SER A 479 -2.38 0.57 -8.72
N LEU A 480 -2.11 0.61 -7.40
CA LEU A 480 -0.77 0.38 -6.85
C LEU A 480 -0.21 -1.00 -7.25
N ILE A 481 -1.04 -2.05 -7.25
CA ILE A 481 -0.63 -3.39 -7.69
C ILE A 481 -0.30 -3.42 -9.20
N MET A 482 -1.08 -2.71 -10.02
CA MET A 482 -0.86 -2.63 -11.46
C MET A 482 0.45 -1.93 -11.81
N PHE A 483 0.92 -1.00 -10.97
CA PHE A 483 2.24 -0.38 -11.08
C PHE A 483 3.38 -1.17 -10.43
N GLY A 484 3.11 -2.39 -9.98
CA GLY A 484 4.15 -3.35 -9.61
C GLY A 484 4.28 -3.58 -8.11
N ALA A 485 3.55 -2.86 -7.26
CA ALA A 485 3.57 -3.09 -5.82
C ALA A 485 3.19 -4.54 -5.48
N ARG A 486 3.95 -5.15 -4.59
CA ARG A 486 3.69 -6.51 -4.10
C ARG A 486 2.86 -6.43 -2.83
N SER A 487 1.70 -7.06 -2.80
CA SER A 487 0.88 -7.14 -1.59
C SER A 487 1.54 -8.05 -0.53
N GLY A 488 1.63 -7.59 0.72
CA GLY A 488 1.97 -8.38 1.91
C GLY A 488 0.82 -8.42 2.91
N GLY A 489 0.81 -9.44 3.78
CA GLY A 489 -0.13 -9.55 4.89
C GLY A 489 0.54 -9.23 6.23
N LEU A 490 -0.10 -9.66 7.32
CA LEU A 490 0.40 -9.50 8.68
C LEU A 490 1.74 -10.22 8.92
N GLN A 491 1.93 -11.42 8.34
CA GLN A 491 3.20 -12.13 8.45
C GLN A 491 4.35 -11.30 7.91
N GLU A 492 4.15 -10.66 6.75
CA GLU A 492 5.15 -9.75 6.18
C GLU A 492 5.39 -8.53 7.08
N THR A 493 4.36 -7.97 7.72
CA THR A 493 4.53 -6.87 8.69
C THR A 493 5.48 -7.25 9.80
N ASN A 494 5.23 -8.39 10.45
CA ASN A 494 6.06 -8.87 11.56
C ASN A 494 7.49 -9.20 11.12
N THR A 495 7.67 -9.70 9.89
CA THR A 495 9.02 -9.93 9.38
C THR A 495 9.77 -8.62 9.14
N ILE A 496 9.09 -7.57 8.68
CA ILE A 496 9.72 -6.27 8.47
C ILE A 496 10.09 -5.63 9.82
N THR A 497 9.21 -5.69 10.83
CA THR A 497 9.51 -5.18 12.18
C THR A 497 10.70 -5.90 12.78
N PHE A 498 10.71 -7.23 12.70
CA PHE A 498 11.83 -8.06 13.15
C PHE A 498 13.16 -7.69 12.46
N GLU A 499 13.17 -7.60 11.13
CA GLU A 499 14.38 -7.25 10.35
C GLU A 499 14.84 -5.80 10.58
N MET A 500 13.93 -4.90 10.95
CA MET A 500 14.28 -3.54 11.37
C MET A 500 14.88 -3.48 12.79
N GLY A 501 14.85 -4.58 13.55
CA GLY A 501 15.20 -4.59 14.97
C GLY A 501 14.21 -3.79 15.83
N GLN A 502 12.97 -3.63 15.37
CA GLN A 502 11.90 -2.96 16.11
C GLN A 502 11.01 -4.00 16.78
N ASN A 503 10.50 -3.67 17.97
CA ASN A 503 9.50 -4.48 18.64
C ASN A 503 8.21 -4.57 17.80
N ASP A 504 7.48 -5.66 17.99
CA ASP A 504 6.16 -5.81 17.40
C ASP A 504 5.21 -4.70 17.90
N SER A 505 4.15 -4.43 17.14
CA SER A 505 3.20 -3.34 17.46
C SER A 505 2.42 -3.56 18.76
N LEU A 506 2.50 -4.76 19.34
CA LEU A 506 1.94 -5.11 20.63
C LEU A 506 3.09 -5.54 21.53
N GLU A 507 3.52 -4.65 22.42
CA GLU A 507 4.62 -4.92 23.34
C GLU A 507 4.18 -5.89 24.45
N PRO A 508 5.02 -6.85 24.87
CA PRO A 508 4.65 -7.90 25.83
C PRO A 508 4.26 -7.34 27.21
N ASP A 509 4.83 -6.22 27.61
CA ASP A 509 4.54 -5.55 28.89
C ASP A 509 3.14 -4.90 28.92
N THR A 510 2.49 -4.77 27.76
CA THR A 510 1.14 -4.22 27.66
C THR A 510 0.09 -5.30 27.84
N GLU A 511 -1.07 -4.93 28.36
CA GLU A 511 -2.19 -5.87 28.50
C GLU A 511 -2.58 -6.50 27.15
N ALA A 512 -2.52 -5.75 26.06
CA ALA A 512 -2.82 -6.27 24.73
C ALA A 512 -1.76 -7.24 24.21
N GLY A 513 -0.48 -7.00 24.51
CA GLY A 513 0.60 -7.93 24.20
C GLY A 513 0.44 -9.25 24.96
N ALA A 514 0.17 -9.17 26.27
CA ALA A 514 -0.08 -10.36 27.10
C ALA A 514 -1.28 -11.18 26.60
N ARG A 515 -2.38 -10.53 26.19
CA ARG A 515 -3.52 -11.23 25.57
C ARG A 515 -3.17 -11.89 24.24
N GLU A 516 -2.43 -11.20 23.37
CA GLU A 516 -1.98 -11.76 22.09
C GLU A 516 -1.03 -12.96 22.30
N GLU A 517 -0.13 -12.89 23.29
CA GLU A 517 0.76 -13.99 23.64
C GLU A 517 -0.01 -15.19 24.19
N ALA A 518 -1.03 -14.97 25.03
CA ALA A 518 -1.93 -16.02 25.49
C ALA A 518 -2.67 -16.71 24.32
N ASP A 519 -3.22 -15.93 23.39
CA ASP A 519 -3.87 -16.44 22.17
C ASP A 519 -2.92 -17.26 21.29
N VAL A 520 -1.66 -16.83 21.19
CA VAL A 520 -0.61 -17.56 20.44
C VAL A 520 -0.24 -18.84 21.17
N SER A 521 -0.06 -18.79 22.48
CA SER A 521 0.25 -19.93 23.35
C SER A 521 -0.83 -21.01 23.25
N GLU A 522 -2.11 -20.61 23.30
CA GLU A 522 -3.22 -21.55 23.16
C GLU A 522 -3.22 -22.25 21.80
N LYS A 523 -3.01 -21.52 20.70
CA LYS A 523 -2.91 -22.11 19.35
C LYS A 523 -1.72 -23.06 19.22
N CYS A 524 -0.59 -22.73 19.84
CA CYS A 524 0.57 -23.61 19.87
C CYS A 524 0.27 -24.89 20.65
N ARG A 525 -0.41 -24.78 21.80
CA ARG A 525 -0.86 -25.92 22.61
C ARG A 525 -1.82 -26.82 21.83
N GLU A 526 -2.83 -26.25 21.16
CA GLU A 526 -3.75 -27.00 20.29
C GLU A 526 -3.00 -27.73 19.18
N SER A 527 -2.09 -27.03 18.48
CA SER A 527 -1.29 -27.65 17.42
C SER A 527 -0.39 -28.77 17.95
N PHE A 528 0.15 -28.62 19.16
CA PHE A 528 0.99 -29.63 19.80
C PHE A 528 0.17 -30.88 20.17
N VAL A 529 -1.01 -30.70 20.77
CA VAL A 529 -1.93 -31.80 21.10
C VAL A 529 -2.35 -32.56 19.83
N LEU A 530 -2.70 -31.85 18.76
CA LEU A 530 -3.04 -32.47 17.47
C LEU A 530 -1.87 -33.27 16.86
N GLN A 531 -0.63 -32.81 17.05
CA GLN A 531 0.56 -33.53 16.61
C GLN A 531 0.81 -34.78 17.45
N LEU A 532 0.61 -34.72 18.77
CA LEU A 532 0.70 -35.88 19.64
C LEU A 532 -0.34 -36.94 19.28
N GLU A 533 -1.61 -36.54 19.08
CA GLU A 533 -2.67 -37.46 18.65
C GLU A 533 -2.36 -38.11 17.29
N ALA A 534 -1.73 -37.37 16.38
CA ALA A 534 -1.30 -37.89 15.07
C ALA A 534 -0.06 -38.78 15.14
N PHE A 535 0.73 -38.69 16.21
CA PHE A 535 1.89 -39.57 16.46
C PHE A 535 1.48 -40.87 17.16
N VAL A 536 0.46 -40.82 18.01
CA VAL A 536 -0.10 -41.99 18.71
C VAL A 536 -0.95 -42.87 17.78
N LYS A 537 -1.53 -42.29 16.73
CA LYS A 537 -2.23 -43.00 15.65
C LYS A 537 -1.26 -43.45 14.57
#